data_AF-A0A2J0L0Y9-F1
#
_entry.id   AF-A0A2J0L0Y9-F1
#
_cell.length_a   1.000
_cell.length_b   1.000
_cell.length_c   1.000
_cell.angle_alpha   90.00
_cell.angle_beta   90.00
_cell.angle_gamma   90.00
#
_symmetry.space_group_name_H-M   'P 1'
#
loop_
_entity.id
_entity.type
_entity.pdbx_description
1 polymer ?
#
loop_
_entity_poly.entity_id
_entity_poly.type
_entity_poly.pdbx_seq_one_letter_code
_entity_poly.pdbx_strand_id
1 'polypeptide(L)'
;MIVLASIGIFETIITLAFNALPFSDLIQDIADPILLTIMVGPVLFFFLYRLMIQENARITEAEKRVRKIIETSCDAFIAMDVKGIITEWNRAAETTFGWTRKEALGKSMAKTIIPPSFRE
;
A
#
# COMPACT_ATOMS: atom_id res chain seq x y z
N MET A 1 11.94 -23.74 -11.68
CA MET A 1 12.65 -24.73 -12.53
C MET A 1 12.67 -24.31 -14.00
N ILE A 2 11.52 -23.99 -14.62
CA ILE A 2 11.45 -23.56 -16.04
C ILE A 2 12.27 -22.27 -16.32
N VAL A 3 12.21 -21.28 -15.44
CA VAL A 3 12.96 -20.00 -15.61
C VAL A 3 14.48 -20.21 -15.60
N LEU A 4 15.01 -21.08 -14.73
CA LEU A 4 16.44 -21.35 -14.63
C LEU A 4 16.97 -22.08 -15.88
N ALA A 5 16.16 -22.96 -16.49
CA ALA A 5 16.52 -23.65 -17.72
C ALA A 5 16.55 -22.70 -18.93
N SER A 6 15.60 -21.76 -19.04
CA SER A 6 15.59 -20.75 -20.09
C SER A 6 16.80 -19.82 -20.03
N ILE A 7 17.29 -19.52 -18.82
CA ILE A 7 18.44 -18.63 -18.58
C ILE A 7 19.76 -19.28 -19.03
N GLY A 8 20.02 -20.53 -18.61
CA GLY A 8 21.26 -21.21 -18.99
C GLY A 8 21.39 -21.46 -20.50
N ILE A 9 20.27 -21.66 -21.19
CA ILE A 9 20.25 -21.79 -22.66
C ILE A 9 20.65 -20.46 -23.32
N PHE A 10 20.15 -19.33 -22.83
CA PHE A 10 20.47 -18.01 -23.37
C PHE A 10 21.95 -17.65 -23.16
N GLU A 11 22.49 -17.92 -21.97
CA GLU A 11 23.91 -17.74 -21.64
C GLU A 11 24.81 -18.56 -22.57
N THR A 12 24.48 -19.85 -22.76
CA THR A 12 25.24 -20.74 -23.65
C THR A 12 25.25 -20.24 -25.11
N ILE A 13 24.11 -19.73 -25.59
CA ILE A 13 24.00 -19.21 -26.97
C ILE A 13 24.81 -17.91 -27.14
N ILE A 14 24.76 -17.02 -26.15
CA ILE A 14 25.53 -15.77 -26.12
C ILE A 14 27.03 -16.09 -26.13
N THR A 15 27.51 -16.92 -25.22
CA THR A 15 28.93 -17.30 -25.13
C THR A 15 29.43 -17.92 -26.44
N LEU A 16 28.63 -18.80 -27.06
CA LEU A 16 28.97 -19.43 -28.34
C LEU A 16 29.04 -18.41 -29.49
N ALA A 17 28.13 -17.43 -29.52
CA ALA A 17 28.10 -16.40 -30.56
C ALA A 17 29.29 -15.42 -30.47
N PHE A 18 29.73 -15.06 -29.27
CA PHE A 18 30.82 -14.10 -29.07
C PHE A 18 32.23 -14.71 -29.23
N ASN A 19 32.39 -16.02 -29.04
CA ASN A 19 33.69 -16.70 -29.15
C ASN A 19 34.25 -16.77 -30.59
N ALA A 20 33.43 -16.49 -31.60
CA ALA A 20 33.86 -16.47 -33.01
C ALA A 20 34.45 -15.12 -33.46
N LEU A 21 34.45 -14.10 -32.58
CA LEU A 21 34.93 -12.75 -32.89
C LEU A 21 36.38 -12.55 -32.41
N PRO A 22 37.23 -11.81 -33.16
CA PRO A 22 38.64 -11.61 -32.83
C PRO A 22 38.88 -10.72 -31.59
N PHE A 23 37.83 -10.17 -30.98
CA PHE A 23 37.85 -9.36 -29.75
C PHE A 23 36.98 -9.99 -28.64
N SER A 24 36.77 -11.30 -28.68
CA SER A 24 35.94 -12.05 -27.72
C SER A 24 36.28 -11.72 -26.27
N ASP A 25 37.56 -11.60 -25.95
CA ASP A 25 38.03 -11.38 -24.58
C ASP A 25 37.62 -9.99 -24.05
N LEU A 26 37.75 -8.96 -24.89
CA LEU A 26 37.35 -7.59 -24.55
C LEU A 26 35.83 -7.44 -24.42
N ILE A 27 35.08 -8.22 -25.21
CA ILE A 27 33.61 -8.21 -25.17
C ILE A 27 33.10 -9.00 -23.96
N GLN A 28 33.73 -10.12 -23.61
CA GLN A 28 33.35 -10.95 -22.45
C GLN A 28 33.56 -10.21 -21.12
N ASP A 29 34.65 -9.45 -20.97
CA ASP A 29 34.92 -8.62 -19.79
C ASP A 29 33.80 -7.62 -19.48
N ILE A 30 33.06 -7.17 -20.51
CA ILE A 30 31.95 -6.23 -20.39
C ILE A 30 30.60 -6.95 -20.38
N ALA A 31 30.46 -8.03 -21.14
CA ALA A 31 29.19 -8.73 -21.34
C ALA A 31 28.74 -9.51 -20.09
N ASP A 32 29.66 -10.16 -19.38
CA ASP A 32 29.34 -10.98 -18.20
C ASP A 32 28.66 -10.20 -17.06
N PRO A 33 29.17 -9.02 -16.62
CA PRO A 33 28.50 -8.23 -15.58
C PRO A 33 27.17 -7.64 -16.05
N ILE A 34 27.02 -7.30 -17.33
CA ILE A 34 25.75 -6.80 -17.90
C ILE A 34 24.71 -7.93 -17.94
N LEU A 35 25.10 -9.12 -18.37
CA LEU A 35 24.24 -10.30 -18.40
C LEU A 35 23.79 -10.67 -16.99
N LEU A 36 24.70 -10.65 -16.02
CA LEU A 36 24.38 -10.87 -14.60
C LEU A 36 23.37 -9.84 -14.08
N THR A 37 23.54 -8.56 -14.42
CA THR A 37 22.63 -7.47 -14.01
C THR A 37 21.24 -7.63 -14.63
N ILE A 38 21.15 -7.99 -15.91
CA ILE A 38 19.88 -8.23 -16.62
C ILE A 38 19.18 -9.49 -16.10
N MET A 39 19.92 -10.48 -15.61
CA MET A 39 19.37 -11.70 -15.05
C MET A 39 18.85 -11.53 -13.62
N VAL A 40 19.64 -10.90 -12.75
CA VAL A 40 19.31 -10.75 -11.33
C VAL A 40 18.35 -9.59 -11.09
N GLY A 41 18.49 -8.50 -11.84
CA GLY A 41 17.73 -7.26 -11.68
C GLY A 41 16.21 -7.46 -11.72
N PRO A 42 15.62 -8.09 -12.76
CA PRO A 42 14.18 -8.30 -12.85
C PRO A 42 13.63 -9.22 -11.77
N VAL A 43 14.39 -10.25 -11.37
CA VAL A 43 13.99 -11.19 -10.31
C VAL A 43 13.99 -10.49 -8.96
N LEU A 44 15.06 -9.73 -8.67
CA LEU A 44 15.17 -8.94 -7.44
C LEU A 44 14.10 -7.83 -7.40
N PHE A 45 13.91 -7.11 -8.50
CA PHE A 45 12.89 -6.07 -8.63
C PHE A 45 11.49 -6.65 -8.40
N PHE A 46 11.16 -7.77 -9.05
CA PHE A 46 9.88 -8.45 -8.86
C PHE A 46 9.69 -8.86 -7.39
N PHE A 47 10.71 -9.41 -6.74
CA PHE A 47 10.65 -9.82 -5.34
C PHE A 47 10.47 -8.63 -4.39
N LEU A 48 11.24 -7.56 -4.56
CA LEU A 48 11.12 -6.32 -3.78
C LEU A 48 9.76 -5.64 -3.98
N TYR A 49 9.28 -5.60 -5.22
CA TYR A 49 7.96 -5.07 -5.56
C TYR A 49 6.84 -5.87 -4.87
N ARG A 50 6.97 -7.21 -4.84
CA ARG A 50 6.04 -8.09 -4.13
C ARG A 50 6.04 -7.86 -2.62
N LEU A 51 7.21 -7.69 -2.01
CA LEU A 51 7.34 -7.37 -0.59
C LEU A 51 6.68 -6.02 -0.25
N MET A 52 6.89 -5.01 -1.10
CA MET A 52 6.32 -3.67 -0.92
C MET A 52 4.78 -3.66 -0.97
N ILE A 53 4.18 -4.44 -1.89
CA ILE A 53 2.72 -4.55 -1.99
C ILE A 53 2.12 -5.26 -0.77
N GLN A 54 2.79 -6.28 -0.22
CA GLN A 54 2.29 -7.01 0.94
C GLN A 54 2.18 -6.12 2.18
N GLU A 55 3.16 -5.25 2.40
CA GLU A 55 3.15 -4.32 3.53
C GLU A 55 2.00 -3.31 3.41
N ASN A 56 1.83 -2.71 2.23
CA ASN A 56 0.76 -1.74 1.99
C ASN A 56 -0.64 -2.37 2.07
N ALA A 57 -0.78 -3.64 1.67
CA ALA A 57 -2.05 -4.37 1.77
C ALA A 57 -2.48 -4.57 3.23
N ARG A 58 -1.54 -4.90 4.13
CA ARG A 58 -1.82 -5.11 5.55
C ARG A 58 -2.33 -3.85 6.25
N ILE A 59 -1.74 -2.70 5.96
CA ILE A 59 -2.15 -1.40 6.50
C ILE A 59 -3.59 -1.09 6.07
N THR A 60 -3.86 -1.24 4.76
CA THR A 60 -5.20 -0.95 4.19
C THR A 60 -6.27 -1.87 4.75
N GLU A 61 -5.97 -3.15 4.97
CA GLU A 61 -6.93 -4.12 5.48
C GLU A 61 -7.24 -3.89 6.96
N ALA A 62 -6.23 -3.56 7.77
CA ALA A 62 -6.41 -3.19 9.17
C ALA A 62 -7.26 -1.93 9.33
N GLU A 63 -6.99 -0.88 8.56
CA GLU A 63 -7.78 0.36 8.56
C GLU A 63 -9.24 0.12 8.16
N LYS A 64 -9.46 -0.66 7.09
CA LYS A 64 -10.82 -1.04 6.65
C LYS A 64 -11.55 -1.83 7.72
N ARG A 65 -10.87 -2.74 8.41
CA ARG A 65 -11.46 -3.54 9.49
C ARG A 65 -11.85 -2.65 10.68
N VAL A 66 -10.98 -1.74 11.11
CA VAL A 66 -11.27 -0.77 12.18
C VAL A 66 -12.45 0.12 11.81
N ARG A 67 -12.46 0.69 10.59
CA ARG A 67 -13.57 1.52 10.11
C ARG A 67 -14.89 0.76 10.12
N LYS A 68 -14.91 -0.50 9.69
CA LYS A 68 -16.11 -1.34 9.67
C LYS A 68 -16.62 -1.65 11.08
N ILE A 69 -15.72 -1.89 12.03
CA ILE A 69 -16.09 -2.10 13.45
C ILE A 69 -16.74 -0.81 14.00
N ILE A 70 -16.14 0.36 13.75
CA ILE A 70 -16.69 1.64 14.20
C ILE A 70 -18.07 1.92 13.59
N GLU A 71 -18.25 1.63 12.29
CA GLU A 71 -19.52 1.87 11.59
C GLU A 71 -20.65 0.92 12.03
N THR A 72 -20.30 -0.30 12.44
CA THR A 72 -21.27 -1.32 12.89
C THR A 72 -21.46 -1.35 14.41
N SER A 73 -20.68 -0.58 15.16
CA SER A 73 -20.85 -0.46 16.61
C SER A 73 -22.24 0.06 16.95
N CYS A 74 -22.87 -0.56 17.96
CA CYS A 74 -24.14 -0.10 18.52
C CYS A 74 -23.96 1.18 19.35
N ASP A 75 -22.75 1.45 19.84
CA ASP A 75 -22.45 2.64 20.62
C ASP A 75 -22.08 3.81 19.71
N ALA A 76 -22.56 5.00 20.06
CA ALA A 76 -22.25 6.23 19.35
C ALA A 76 -20.74 6.52 19.41
N PHE A 77 -20.11 6.60 18.24
CA PHE A 77 -18.70 6.93 18.10
C PHE A 77 -18.55 8.27 17.40
N ILE A 78 -17.85 9.19 18.04
CA ILE A 78 -17.50 10.51 17.54
C ILE A 78 -15.98 10.70 17.72
N ALA A 79 -15.30 11.12 16.67
CA ALA A 79 -13.93 11.62 16.77
C ALA A 79 -13.90 13.11 16.42
N MET A 80 -12.99 13.85 17.05
CA MET A 80 -12.76 15.27 16.77
C MET A 80 -11.26 15.58 16.66
N ASP A 81 -10.95 16.66 15.95
CA ASP A 81 -9.61 17.23 15.92
C ASP A 81 -9.29 18.01 17.20
N VAL A 82 -8.05 18.51 17.30
CA VAL A 82 -7.58 19.32 18.44
C VAL A 82 -8.32 20.64 18.61
N LYS A 83 -9.06 21.10 17.59
CA LYS A 83 -9.91 22.30 17.63
C LYS A 83 -11.36 21.97 17.98
N GLY A 84 -11.66 20.70 18.28
CA GLY A 84 -13.00 20.22 18.60
C GLY A 84 -13.94 20.12 17.40
N ILE A 85 -13.40 20.04 16.19
CA ILE A 85 -14.16 19.82 14.95
C ILE A 85 -14.33 18.32 14.71
N ILE A 86 -15.57 17.88 14.46
CA ILE A 86 -15.91 16.48 14.25
C ILE A 86 -15.25 15.96 12.96
N THR A 87 -14.45 14.89 13.09
CA THR A 87 -13.75 14.21 12.01
C THR A 87 -14.35 12.85 11.66
N GLU A 88 -15.00 12.18 12.61
CA GLU A 88 -15.71 10.91 12.38
C GLU A 88 -17.05 10.89 13.12
N TRP A 89 -18.04 10.24 12.51
CA TRP A 89 -19.41 10.12 13.02
C TRP A 89 -20.02 8.81 12.52
N ASN A 90 -20.31 7.87 13.41
CA ASN A 90 -20.88 6.57 13.03
C ASN A 90 -22.42 6.56 13.02
N ARG A 91 -23.03 5.47 12.51
CA ARG A 91 -24.49 5.33 12.40
C ARG A 91 -25.22 5.36 13.75
N ALA A 92 -24.59 4.83 14.79
CA ALA A 92 -25.14 4.91 16.15
C ALA A 92 -25.19 6.37 16.65
N ALA A 93 -24.20 7.21 16.33
CA ALA A 93 -24.23 8.63 16.64
C ALA A 93 -25.33 9.38 15.87
N GLU A 94 -25.59 9.02 14.60
CA GLU A 94 -26.74 9.56 13.86
C GLU A 94 -28.06 9.25 14.56
N THR A 95 -28.21 8.01 15.03
CA THR A 95 -29.42 7.56 15.73
C THR A 95 -29.57 8.21 17.10
N THR A 96 -28.45 8.44 17.81
CA THR A 96 -28.44 8.96 19.18
C THR A 96 -28.64 10.48 19.24
N PHE A 97 -27.96 11.23 18.38
CA PHE A 97 -27.96 12.70 18.42
C PHE A 97 -28.81 13.33 17.30
N GLY A 98 -29.34 12.55 16.36
CA GLY A 98 -30.27 13.01 15.33
C GLY A 98 -29.65 13.78 14.17
N TRP A 99 -28.31 13.92 14.13
CA TRP A 99 -27.58 14.55 13.04
C TRP A 99 -27.03 13.49 12.08
N THR A 100 -27.19 13.67 10.77
CA THR A 100 -26.54 12.78 9.80
C THR A 100 -25.03 13.02 9.79
N ARG A 101 -24.24 12.02 9.40
CA ARG A 101 -22.79 12.13 9.24
C ARG A 101 -22.40 13.31 8.36
N LYS A 102 -23.13 13.53 7.25
CA LYS A 102 -22.88 14.65 6.34
C LYS A 102 -23.07 16.01 6.99
N GLU A 103 -23.99 16.12 7.94
CA GLU A 103 -24.27 17.37 8.66
C GLU A 103 -23.39 17.56 9.88
N ALA A 104 -22.90 16.48 10.48
CA ALA A 104 -22.06 16.50 11.69
C ALA A 104 -20.58 16.71 11.37
N LEU A 105 -20.07 16.13 10.28
CA LEU A 105 -18.67 16.29 9.87
C LEU A 105 -18.33 17.77 9.64
N GLY A 106 -17.20 18.23 10.17
CA GLY A 106 -16.75 19.61 10.07
C GLY A 106 -17.44 20.60 11.01
N LYS A 107 -18.42 20.17 11.82
CA LYS A 107 -19.00 21.00 12.88
C LYS A 107 -18.27 20.83 14.20
N SER A 108 -18.40 21.84 15.07
CA SER A 108 -17.89 21.75 16.44
C SER A 108 -18.68 20.71 17.24
N MET A 109 -17.97 19.78 17.89
CA MET A 109 -18.53 18.71 18.72
C MET A 109 -19.51 19.27 19.78
N ALA A 110 -19.10 20.32 20.48
CA ALA A 110 -19.90 20.98 21.52
C ALA A 110 -21.24 21.51 20.98
N LYS A 111 -21.28 21.99 19.73
CA LYS A 111 -22.51 22.52 19.13
C LYS A 111 -23.46 21.44 18.61
N THR A 112 -23.00 20.20 18.46
CA THR A 112 -23.78 19.10 17.89
C THR A 112 -24.31 18.16 18.98
N ILE A 113 -23.51 17.89 20.01
CA ILE A 113 -23.84 16.94 21.09
C ILE A 113 -24.46 17.62 22.32
N ILE A 114 -24.09 18.88 22.60
CA ILE A 114 -24.60 19.60 23.77
C ILE A 114 -25.91 20.31 23.37
N PRO A 115 -27.05 19.98 24.02
CA PRO A 115 -28.30 20.69 23.82
C PRO A 115 -28.12 22.19 24.09
N PRO A 116 -28.83 23.07 23.38
CA PRO A 116 -28.72 24.53 23.59
C PRO A 116 -28.90 24.96 25.05
N SER A 117 -29.65 24.18 25.84
CA SER A 117 -29.95 24.40 27.26
C SER A 117 -28.73 24.30 28.20
N PHE A 118 -27.63 23.72 27.75
CA PHE A 118 -26.42 23.48 28.54
C PHE A 118 -25.17 24.14 27.95
N ARG A 119 -25.34 25.10 27.02
CA ARG A 119 -24.24 25.94 26.51
C ARG A 119 -24.17 27.19 27.37
N GLU A 120 -23.31 27.19 28.39
CA GLU A 120 -22.88 28.42 29.07
C GLU A 120 -21.96 29.25 28.15
#